data_AF-A0A1Q7U9T3-F1
#
_entry.id   AF-A0A1Q7U9T3-F1
#
_cell.length_a   1.000
_cell.length_b   1.000
_cell.length_c   1.000
_cell.angle_alpha   90.00
_cell.angle_beta   90.00
_cell.angle_gamma   90.00
#
_symmetry.space_group_name_H-M   'P 1'
#
loop_
_entity.id
_entity.type
_entity.pdbx_description
1 polymer ?
#
loop_
_entity_poly.entity_id
_entity_poly.type
_entity_poly.pdbx_seq_one_letter_code
_entity_poly.pdbx_strand_id
1 'polypeptide(L)' 'MSRPSGQLDKKKREALLHQIQRILHEQAVQAPVYHLGFPIGVGPRVDDIMATAIPGFYMSPYEDLKLRRP' A
#
# COMPACT_ATOMS: atom_id res chain seq x y z
N MET A 1 5.84 -11.16 19.46
CA MET A 1 6.08 -10.58 18.11
C MET A 1 7.57 -10.58 17.84
N SER A 2 8.06 -11.57 17.10
CA SER A 2 9.45 -11.61 16.64
C SER A 2 9.68 -10.45 15.66
N ARG A 3 10.64 -9.56 15.96
CA ARG A 3 11.11 -8.59 14.97
C ARG A 3 11.74 -9.41 13.82
N PRO A 4 11.34 -9.21 12.55
CA PRO A 4 12.09 -9.81 11.47
C PRO A 4 13.51 -9.28 11.53
N SER A 5 14.50 -10.17 11.50
CA SER A 5 15.94 -9.93 11.59
C SER A 5 16.45 -9.24 10.32
N GLY A 6 16.02 -8.01 10.09
CA GLY A 6 16.45 -7.18 8.95
C GLY A 6 17.70 -6.36 9.27
N GLN A 7 18.41 -5.94 8.21
CA GLN A 7 19.47 -4.93 8.31
C GLN A 7 18.91 -3.63 8.92
N LEU A 8 19.40 -3.27 10.12
CA LEU A 8 18.89 -2.14 10.90
C LEU A 8 19.55 -0.81 10.52
N ASP A 9 20.74 -0.84 9.93
CA ASP A 9 21.40 0.36 9.42
C ASP A 9 20.65 0.87 8.19
N LYS A 10 20.10 2.09 8.30
CA LYS A 10 19.28 2.70 7.25
C LYS A 10 20.03 2.82 5.93
N LYS A 11 21.30 3.25 5.95
CA LYS A 11 22.11 3.45 4.75
C LYS A 11 22.43 2.12 4.08
N LYS A 12 22.81 1.11 4.87
CA LYS A 12 23.07 -0.25 4.34
C LYS A 12 21.82 -0.88 3.76
N ARG A 13 20.65 -0.68 4.39
CA ARG A 13 19.36 -1.17 3.88
C ARG A 13 18.98 -0.53 2.55
N GLU A 14 19.20 0.77 2.41
CA GLU A 14 18.92 1.52 1.17
C GLU A 14 19.84 1.06 0.02
N ALA A 15 21.14 0.92 0.28
CA ALA A 15 22.08 0.39 -0.72
C ALA A 15 21.70 -1.02 -1.19
N LEU A 16 21.30 -1.90 -0.26
CA LEU A 16 20.83 -3.25 -0.59
C LEU A 16 19.54 -3.22 -1.41
N LEU A 17 18.59 -2.34 -1.08
CA LEU A 17 17.34 -2.18 -1.85
C LEU A 17 17.63 -1.77 -3.30
N HIS A 18 18.51 -0.80 -3.52
CA HIS A 18 18.91 -0.38 -4.87
C HIS A 18 19.61 -1.49 -5.65
N GLN A 19 20.44 -2.28 -4.99
CA GLN A 19 21.08 -3.45 -5.63
C GLN A 19 20.02 -4.47 -6.08
N ILE A 20 19.03 -4.78 -5.24
CA ILE A 20 17.95 -5.70 -5.59
C ILE A 20 17.12 -5.15 -6.75
N GLN A 21 16.72 -3.88 -6.70
CA GLN A 21 15.97 -3.23 -7.77
C GLN A 21 16.72 -3.27 -9.11
N ARG A 22 18.05 -3.04 -9.09
CA ARG A 22 18.89 -3.14 -10.29
C ARG A 22 18.90 -4.55 -10.87
N ILE A 23 19.07 -5.58 -10.04
CA ILE A 23 19.04 -6.99 -10.49
C ILE A 23 17.70 -7.32 -11.15
N LEU A 24 16.59 -6.94 -10.51
CA LEU A 24 15.24 -7.18 -11.04
C LEU A 24 15.00 -6.48 -12.38
N HIS A 25 15.52 -5.27 -12.53
CA HIS A 25 15.44 -4.50 -13.77
C HIS A 25 16.29 -5.12 -14.89
N GLU A 26 17.57 -5.43 -14.61
CA GLU A 26 18.50 -6.02 -15.59
C GLU A 26 18.05 -7.40 -16.08
N GLN A 27 17.42 -8.19 -15.20
CA GLN A 27 16.89 -9.51 -15.55
C GLN A 27 15.47 -9.47 -16.14
N ALA A 28 14.88 -8.27 -16.32
CA ALA A 28 13.53 -8.07 -16.82
C ALA A 28 12.46 -8.93 -16.10
N VAL A 29 12.63 -9.12 -14.78
CA VAL A 29 11.75 -9.99 -13.96
C VAL A 29 10.33 -9.44 -13.87
N GLN A 30 10.18 -8.12 -13.96
CA GLN A 30 8.89 -7.43 -14.00
C GLN A 30 8.71 -6.70 -15.33
N ALA A 31 7.59 -6.96 -15.99
CA ALA A 31 7.10 -6.18 -17.12
C ALA A 31 5.91 -5.32 -16.64
N PRO A 32 6.13 -4.04 -16.26
CA PRO A 32 5.06 -3.19 -15.78
C PRO A 32 4.16 -2.77 -16.96
N VAL A 33 3.04 -3.47 -17.14
CA VAL A 33 2.08 -3.19 -18.22
C VAL A 33 1.12 -2.06 -17.85
N TYR A 34 0.67 -2.02 -16.60
CA TYR A 34 -0.24 -1.00 -16.08
C TYR A 34 0.00 -0.73 -14.60
N HIS A 35 -0.35 0.47 -14.17
CA HIS A 35 -0.46 0.82 -12.76
C HIS A 35 -1.91 0.63 -12.33
N LEU A 36 -2.16 -0.31 -11.42
CA LEU A 36 -3.51 -0.53 -10.89
C LEU A 36 -3.93 0.67 -10.06
N GLY A 37 -4.91 1.42 -10.55
CA GLY A 37 -5.64 2.36 -9.72
C GLY A 37 -6.48 1.63 -8.68
N PHE A 38 -6.92 2.36 -7.65
CA PHE A 38 -7.80 1.83 -6.61
C PHE A 38 -9.17 2.54 -6.66
N PRO A 39 -10.01 2.26 -7.67
CA PRO A 39 -11.32 2.89 -7.78
C PRO A 39 -12.26 2.36 -6.69
N ILE A 40 -12.92 3.26 -5.97
CA ILE A 40 -13.85 2.94 -4.88
C ILE A 40 -15.23 3.48 -5.24
N GLY A 41 -16.23 2.59 -5.29
CA GLY A 41 -17.63 2.98 -5.41
C GLY A 41 -18.22 3.32 -4.05
N VAL A 42 -18.83 4.51 -3.93
CA VAL A 42 -19.46 4.98 -2.68
C VAL A 42 -20.95 5.14 -2.89
N GLY A 43 -21.76 4.42 -2.09
CA GLY A 43 -23.21 4.50 -2.15
C GLY A 43 -23.76 5.79 -1.53
N PRO A 44 -24.99 6.22 -1.90
CA PRO A 44 -25.56 7.51 -1.46
C PRO A 44 -25.81 7.62 0.05
N ARG A 45 -25.83 6.49 0.78
CA ARG A 45 -26.02 6.44 2.23
C ARG A 45 -24.71 6.57 3.02
N VAL A 46 -23.56 6.50 2.35
CA VAL A 46 -22.25 6.59 2.99
C VAL A 46 -21.84 8.05 3.10
N ASP A 47 -21.40 8.44 4.29
CA ASP A 47 -20.96 9.79 4.62
C ASP A 47 -19.44 9.91 4.41
N ASP A 48 -18.68 8.97 4.99
CA ASP A 48 -17.23 8.92 4.86
C ASP A 48 -16.77 7.45 4.83
N ILE A 49 -15.91 7.15 3.87
CA ILE A 49 -15.29 5.83 3.68
C ILE A 49 -13.93 5.69 4.37
N MET A 50 -13.43 6.77 4.98
CA MET A 50 -12.17 6.77 5.73
C MET A 50 -11.01 6.24 4.86
N ALA A 51 -10.98 6.62 3.59
CA ALA A 51 -10.06 6.07 2.58
C ALA A 51 -8.57 6.24 2.92
N THR A 52 -8.25 7.16 3.84
CA THR A 52 -6.88 7.43 4.29
C THR A 52 -6.61 6.98 5.72
N ALA A 53 -7.55 6.29 6.38
CA ALA A 53 -7.37 5.85 7.77
C ALA A 53 -6.33 4.73 7.91
N ILE A 54 -6.16 3.91 6.87
CA ILE A 54 -5.13 2.89 6.79
C ILE A 54 -4.12 3.29 5.69
N PRO A 55 -2.82 3.40 5.98
CA PRO A 55 -1.82 3.66 4.96
C PRO A 55 -1.83 2.56 3.89
N GLY A 56 -2.05 2.95 2.64
CA GLY A 56 -2.07 2.04 1.49
C GLY A 56 -3.39 2.11 0.71
N PHE A 57 -3.61 1.11 -0.14
CA PHE A 57 -4.80 1.00 -0.97
C PHE A 57 -5.84 0.12 -0.28
N TYR A 58 -6.29 0.52 0.91
CA TYR A 58 -7.26 -0.23 1.70
C TYR A 58 -8.39 0.65 2.19
N MET A 59 -9.60 0.09 2.21
CA MET A 59 -10.74 0.70 2.86
C MET A 59 -10.60 0.57 4.38
N SER A 60 -11.12 1.55 5.11
CA SER A 60 -11.30 1.39 6.56
C SER A 60 -12.23 0.19 6.83
N PRO A 61 -12.08 -0.49 7.98
CA PRO A 61 -12.98 -1.56 8.37
C PRO A 61 -14.44 -1.10 8.34
N TYR A 62 -15.38 -2.01 8.06
CA TYR A 62 -16.79 -1.67 7.88
C TYR A 62 -17.41 -1.09 9.16
N GLU A 63 -16.92 -1.49 10.32
CA GLU A 63 -17.31 -0.98 11.63
C GLU A 63 -17.06 0.52 11.81
N ASP A 64 -16.11 1.09 11.07
CA ASP A 64 -15.75 2.52 11.16
C ASP A 64 -16.47 3.39 10.11
N LEU A 65 -17.27 2.79 9.23
CA LEU A 65 -18.00 3.52 8.19
C LEU A 65 -19.06 4.43 8.81
N LYS A 66 -19.10 5.67 8.33
CA LYS A 66 -20.13 6.63 8.72
C LYS A 66 -21.25 6.63 7.70
N LEU A 67 -22.48 6.61 8.19
CA LEU A 67 -23.68 6.74 7.37
C LEU A 67 -24.23 8.15 7.47
N ARG A 68 -24.80 8.63 6.37
CA ARG A 68 -25.53 9.89 6.35
C ARG A 68 -26.73 9.79 7.29
N ARG A 69 -26.95 10.84 8.08
CA ARG A 69 -28.15 10.96 8.89
C ARG A 69 -29.37 11.17 7.97
N PRO A 70 -30.55 10.66 8.35
CA PRO A 70 -31.78 10.89 7.58
C PRO A 70 -32.12 12.38 7.49
#